data_AF-A0A0F9ABD8-F1
#
_entry.id   AF-A0A0F9ABD8-F1
#
_cell.length_a   1.000
_cell.length_b   1.000
_cell.length_c   1.000
_cell.angle_alpha   90.00
_cell.angle_beta   90.00
_cell.angle_gamma   90.00
#
_symmetry.space_group_name_H-M   'P 1'
#
loop_
_entity.id
_entity.type
_entity.pdbx_description
1 polymer ?
#
loop_
_entity_poly.entity_id
_entity_poly.type
_entity_poly.pdbx_seq_one_letter_code
_entity_poly.pdbx_strand_id
1 'polypeptide(L)'
;MVNIKKKIKIKLTVLMFLSIFIINYELYPLVSSNSNYTLPLEKGSQIYEVIFYDEEAWKDTINVTSNPTDWFGGESDTIGAKSKTTVLGVYDGGSSTYGHISKLFFSWFNINTSFLDQYGYSQSYFYDHYPNEYNWGWYPQLTFWPFGTEPFDNYSNYIHPSSSSFLFREPLDYQSVLYEYNDFAAVVNNDTAMQAMNFSMPILSGDDFLWHFILDRYTMVSPINNYLNELINLLECENVSIRENKIIFMRFGEQPYIMEFTYNSRGSLDNVIVKNNDYSLIYKITSSNLKFVVYIIIGISLGAIFALIGFSFYRKRRLNSLLKSNLR
;
A
#
# COMPACT_ATOMS: atom_id res chain seq x y z
N MET A 1 15.13 -39.38 44.13
CA MET A 1 15.14 -37.90 44.22
C MET A 1 15.39 -37.15 42.90
N VAL A 2 15.68 -37.82 41.77
CA VAL A 2 16.03 -37.15 40.49
C VAL A 2 14.81 -36.70 39.66
N ASN A 3 13.63 -37.29 39.87
CA ASN A 3 12.46 -37.05 39.03
C ASN A 3 11.67 -35.76 39.35
N ILE A 4 11.76 -35.27 40.59
CA ILE A 4 11.02 -34.07 41.05
C ILE A 4 11.65 -32.79 40.47
N LYS A 5 12.99 -32.69 40.46
CA LYS A 5 13.70 -31.54 39.87
C LYS A 5 13.47 -31.40 38.36
N LYS A 6 13.28 -32.52 37.65
CA LYS A 6 13.02 -32.52 36.19
C LYS A 6 11.60 -32.04 35.85
N LYS A 7 10.60 -32.45 36.64
CA LYS A 7 9.19 -31.98 36.51
C LYS A 7 9.03 -30.49 36.80
N ILE A 8 9.76 -29.95 37.79
CA ILE A 8 9.71 -28.51 38.12
C ILE A 8 10.31 -27.65 37.00
N LYS A 9 11.44 -28.06 36.41
CA LYS A 9 12.04 -27.36 35.26
C LYS A 9 11.10 -27.31 34.05
N ILE A 10 10.44 -28.41 33.71
CA ILE A 10 9.49 -28.46 32.58
C ILE A 10 8.28 -27.55 32.83
N LYS A 11 7.72 -27.54 34.04
CA LYS A 11 6.62 -26.63 34.41
C LYS A 11 7.02 -25.16 34.28
N LEU A 12 8.24 -24.80 34.71
CA LEU A 12 8.72 -23.42 34.63
C LEU A 12 8.95 -22.97 33.19
N THR A 13 9.48 -23.85 32.33
CA THR A 13 9.68 -23.56 30.90
C THR A 13 8.34 -23.39 30.18
N VAL A 14 7.35 -24.26 30.44
CA VAL A 14 6.00 -24.13 29.87
C VAL A 14 5.31 -22.86 30.33
N LEU A 15 5.44 -22.50 31.62
CA LEU A 15 4.90 -21.26 32.16
C LEU A 15 5.55 -20.02 31.51
N MET A 16 6.87 -20.06 31.27
CA MET A 16 7.58 -18.98 30.58
C MET A 16 7.11 -18.81 29.12
N PHE A 17 6.88 -19.92 28.40
CA PHE A 17 6.30 -19.87 27.06
C PHE A 17 4.86 -19.35 27.06
N LEU A 18 4.02 -19.76 28.02
CA LEU A 18 2.67 -19.22 28.17
C LEU A 18 2.66 -17.72 28.51
N SER A 19 3.60 -17.23 29.33
CA SER A 19 3.71 -15.80 29.60
C SER A 19 4.13 -14.99 28.38
N ILE A 20 4.87 -15.56 27.42
CA ILE A 20 5.18 -14.91 26.14
C ILE A 20 3.90 -14.72 25.30
N PHE A 21 2.93 -15.63 25.38
CA PHE A 21 1.63 -15.48 24.72
C PHE A 21 0.71 -14.47 25.44
N ILE A 22 0.82 -14.33 26.77
CA ILE A 22 0.02 -13.37 27.55
C ILE A 22 0.56 -11.94 27.43
N ILE A 23 1.88 -11.76 27.33
CA ILE A 23 2.53 -10.43 27.21
C ILE A 23 2.44 -9.88 25.77
N ASN A 24 2.23 -10.74 24.77
CA ASN A 24 1.87 -10.30 23.42
C ASN A 24 0.42 -9.80 23.38
N TYR A 25 0.25 -8.56 23.85
CA TYR A 25 -1.00 -7.80 23.75
C TYR A 25 -1.52 -7.67 22.31
N GLU A 26 -0.67 -7.89 21.29
CA GLU A 26 -1.07 -7.97 19.88
C GLU A 26 -2.01 -9.15 19.55
N LEU A 27 -2.20 -10.13 20.45
CA LEU A 27 -3.11 -11.27 20.24
C LEU A 27 -4.55 -11.03 20.73
N TYR A 28 -4.83 -9.90 21.40
CA TYR A 28 -6.18 -9.51 21.76
C TYR A 28 -6.61 -8.33 20.91
N PRO A 29 -7.30 -8.54 19.77
CA PRO A 29 -8.00 -7.45 19.14
C PRO A 29 -9.10 -7.02 20.11
N LEU A 30 -8.88 -5.90 20.80
CA LEU A 30 -9.93 -5.10 21.40
C LEU A 30 -10.76 -4.55 20.24
N VAL A 31 -11.74 -5.34 19.80
CA VAL A 31 -12.68 -4.93 18.76
C VAL A 31 -13.65 -3.95 19.39
N SER A 32 -13.41 -2.67 19.17
CA SER A 32 -14.48 -1.68 19.12
C SER A 32 -14.20 -0.72 17.97
N SER A 33 -14.74 -1.06 16.80
CA SER A 33 -14.90 -0.15 15.68
C SER A 33 -16.29 -0.40 15.12
N ASN A 34 -17.07 0.65 14.89
CA ASN A 34 -18.36 0.58 14.22
C ASN A 34 -18.23 0.24 12.71
N SER A 35 -17.01 0.20 12.18
CA SER A 35 -16.71 -0.16 10.80
C SER A 35 -16.37 -1.64 10.68
N ASN A 36 -16.91 -2.31 9.65
CA ASN A 36 -16.56 -3.69 9.29
C ASN A 36 -15.19 -3.79 8.60
N TYR A 37 -14.50 -2.67 8.45
CA TYR A 37 -13.24 -2.54 7.74
C TYR A 37 -12.06 -2.33 8.68
N THR A 38 -10.90 -2.84 8.29
CA THR A 38 -9.64 -2.72 9.02
C THR A 38 -8.50 -2.44 8.06
N LEU A 39 -7.45 -1.77 8.53
CA LEU A 39 -6.23 -1.58 7.76
C LEU A 39 -5.14 -2.56 8.23
N PRO A 40 -4.91 -3.69 7.54
CA PRO A 40 -4.00 -4.74 8.00
C PRO A 40 -2.51 -4.45 7.71
N LEU A 41 -2.13 -3.16 7.68
CA LEU A 41 -0.76 -2.77 7.40
C LEU A 41 0.14 -3.06 8.60
N GLU A 42 1.14 -3.92 8.37
CA GLU A 42 2.19 -4.18 9.35
C GLU A 42 3.43 -3.31 9.05
N LYS A 43 4.19 -2.99 10.10
CA LYS A 43 5.52 -2.40 9.93
C LYS A 43 6.41 -3.33 9.12
N GLY A 44 7.12 -2.77 8.14
CA GLY A 44 7.98 -3.55 7.26
C GLY A 44 8.27 -2.83 5.94
N SER A 45 9.16 -3.42 5.14
CA SER A 45 9.48 -2.90 3.80
C SER A 45 8.94 -3.84 2.73
N GLN A 46 8.35 -3.23 1.70
CA GLN A 46 8.00 -3.85 0.43
C GLN A 46 8.95 -3.30 -0.64
N ILE A 47 9.56 -4.18 -1.43
CA ILE A 47 10.37 -3.80 -2.58
C ILE A 47 9.54 -4.08 -3.82
N TYR A 48 9.43 -3.10 -4.71
CA TYR A 48 8.79 -3.26 -6.01
C TYR A 48 9.87 -3.29 -7.09
N GLU A 49 9.68 -4.11 -8.11
CA GLU A 49 10.62 -4.30 -9.21
C GLU A 49 9.88 -4.32 -10.53
N VAL A 50 10.38 -3.56 -11.50
CA VAL A 50 9.93 -3.60 -12.89
C VAL A 50 10.48 -4.87 -13.52
N ILE A 51 9.62 -5.83 -13.84
CA ILE A 51 10.05 -7.12 -14.42
C ILE A 51 9.74 -7.25 -15.90
N PHE A 52 8.95 -6.33 -16.45
CA PHE A 52 8.64 -6.28 -17.88
C PHE A 52 8.24 -4.87 -18.28
N TYR A 53 8.74 -4.40 -19.43
CA TYR A 53 8.32 -3.18 -20.09
C TYR A 53 8.57 -3.30 -21.59
N ASP A 54 7.52 -3.07 -22.38
CA ASP A 54 7.56 -2.96 -23.84
C ASP A 54 7.25 -1.50 -24.21
N GLU A 55 8.30 -0.76 -24.57
CA GLU A 55 8.21 0.67 -24.88
C GLU A 55 7.41 0.95 -26.15
N GLU A 56 7.55 0.12 -27.18
CA GLU A 56 6.81 0.27 -28.44
C GLU A 56 5.32 0.04 -28.18
N ALA A 57 4.97 -1.07 -27.50
CA ALA A 57 3.57 -1.35 -27.16
C ALA A 57 2.97 -0.29 -26.23
N TRP A 58 3.76 0.30 -25.32
CA TRP A 58 3.31 1.40 -24.47
C TRP A 58 2.94 2.62 -25.30
N LYS A 59 3.82 3.06 -26.20
CA LYS A 59 3.59 4.23 -27.05
C LYS A 59 2.43 4.02 -28.00
N ASP A 60 2.29 2.83 -28.57
CA ASP A 60 1.23 2.48 -29.52
C ASP A 60 -0.16 2.33 -28.87
N THR A 61 -0.20 2.00 -27.58
CA THR A 61 -1.47 1.72 -26.88
C THR A 61 -1.88 2.85 -25.92
N ILE A 62 -0.94 3.40 -25.16
CA ILE A 62 -1.22 4.32 -24.05
C ILE A 62 -1.05 5.76 -24.51
N ASN A 63 0.18 6.20 -24.77
CA ASN A 63 0.45 7.55 -25.27
C ASN A 63 1.91 7.63 -25.76
N VAL A 64 2.11 8.18 -26.96
CA VAL A 64 3.42 8.37 -27.58
C VAL A 64 4.36 9.27 -26.75
N THR A 65 3.80 10.20 -25.98
CA THR A 65 4.54 11.17 -25.16
C THR A 65 4.64 10.79 -23.69
N SER A 66 4.09 9.64 -23.27
CA SER A 66 4.18 9.17 -21.89
C SER A 66 5.01 7.90 -21.76
N ASN A 67 5.42 7.60 -20.53
CA ASN A 67 6.05 6.34 -20.17
C ASN A 67 5.67 5.97 -18.72
N PRO A 68 6.11 4.81 -18.19
CA PRO A 68 5.80 4.42 -16.81
C PRO A 68 6.25 5.42 -15.74
N THR A 69 7.26 6.27 -16.01
CA THR A 69 7.76 7.26 -15.06
C THR A 69 6.75 8.35 -14.74
N ASP A 70 5.81 8.63 -15.65
CA ASP A 70 4.72 9.58 -15.41
C ASP A 70 3.74 9.09 -14.34
N TRP A 71 3.67 7.77 -14.12
CA TRP A 71 2.75 7.17 -13.15
C TRP A 71 3.46 6.72 -11.87
N PHE A 72 4.69 6.21 -11.97
CA PHE A 72 5.39 5.60 -10.85
C PHE A 72 6.66 6.36 -10.42
N GLY A 73 7.08 7.36 -11.19
CA GLY A 73 8.28 8.16 -10.96
C GLY A 73 9.58 7.37 -11.13
N GLY A 74 10.71 8.07 -10.93
CA GLY A 74 12.06 7.49 -11.01
C GLY A 74 12.35 6.84 -12.36
N GLU A 75 13.12 5.75 -12.34
CA GLU A 75 13.51 4.95 -13.52
C GLU A 75 12.53 3.78 -13.76
N SER A 76 11.22 3.98 -13.55
CA SER A 76 10.22 2.92 -13.69
C SER A 76 9.97 2.47 -15.13
N ASP A 77 10.56 3.14 -16.11
CA ASP A 77 10.65 2.72 -17.51
C ASP A 77 11.83 1.75 -17.77
N THR A 78 12.59 1.37 -16.74
CA THR A 78 13.76 0.48 -16.89
C THR A 78 13.50 -0.88 -16.24
N ILE A 79 13.66 -1.97 -17.02
CA ILE A 79 13.56 -3.34 -16.50
C ILE A 79 14.66 -3.57 -15.45
N GLY A 80 14.27 -4.09 -14.28
CA GLY A 80 15.13 -4.34 -13.14
C GLY A 80 15.26 -3.16 -12.18
N ALA A 81 14.71 -1.98 -12.52
CA ALA A 81 14.63 -0.87 -11.58
C ALA A 81 13.76 -1.24 -10.37
N LYS A 82 14.19 -0.80 -9.19
CA LYS A 82 13.54 -1.14 -7.91
C LYS A 82 13.16 0.09 -7.14
N SER A 83 11.97 0.06 -6.53
CA SER A 83 11.54 1.02 -5.53
C SER A 83 11.31 0.31 -4.20
N LYS A 84 11.26 1.08 -3.11
CA LYS A 84 11.03 0.54 -1.77
C LYS A 84 10.05 1.42 -1.03
N THR A 85 9.07 0.80 -0.40
CA THR A 85 8.17 1.46 0.54
C THR A 85 8.30 0.79 1.90
N THR A 86 8.54 1.60 2.93
CA THR A 86 8.58 1.15 4.32
C THR A 86 7.39 1.70 5.09
N VAL A 87 6.57 0.81 5.64
CA VAL A 87 5.50 1.17 6.57
C VAL A 87 6.11 1.34 7.96
N LEU A 88 6.02 2.54 8.52
CA LEU A 88 6.48 2.88 9.87
C LEU A 88 5.39 2.69 10.93
N GLY A 89 4.14 2.87 10.54
CA GLY A 89 2.97 2.73 11.39
C GLY A 89 1.70 3.24 10.71
N VAL A 90 0.59 3.15 11.43
CA VAL A 90 -0.71 3.72 11.04
C VAL A 90 -1.22 4.50 12.23
N TYR A 91 -1.72 5.71 11.99
CA TYR A 91 -2.47 6.46 13.00
C TYR A 91 -3.85 6.79 12.48
N ASP A 92 -4.76 7.01 13.42
CA ASP A 92 -6.11 7.45 13.15
C ASP A 92 -6.17 8.98 13.19
N GLY A 93 -6.98 9.57 12.33
CA GLY A 93 -7.17 11.01 12.33
C GLY A 93 -8.29 11.45 11.40
N GLY A 94 -8.39 12.75 11.21
CA GLY A 94 -9.36 13.35 10.31
C GLY A 94 -8.88 14.64 9.68
N SER A 95 -9.65 15.13 8.72
CA SER A 95 -9.44 16.44 8.12
C SER A 95 -10.77 17.05 7.72
N SER A 96 -10.79 18.38 7.60
CA SER A 96 -11.91 19.07 6.97
C SER A 96 -11.96 18.76 5.47
N THR A 97 -13.10 19.07 4.83
CA THR A 97 -13.22 19.03 3.37
C THR A 97 -12.06 19.73 2.67
N TYR A 98 -11.69 20.94 3.10
CA TYR A 98 -10.54 21.67 2.54
C TYR A 98 -9.24 20.87 2.65
N GLY A 99 -8.99 20.23 3.79
CA GLY A 99 -7.79 19.41 4.01
C GLY A 99 -7.72 18.21 3.07
N HIS A 100 -8.84 17.54 2.81
CA HIS A 100 -8.90 16.43 1.86
C HIS A 100 -8.82 16.91 0.40
N ILE A 101 -9.53 17.98 0.05
CA ILE A 101 -9.50 18.53 -1.30
C ILE A 101 -8.10 19.02 -1.68
N SER A 102 -7.41 19.68 -0.74
CA SER A 102 -6.05 20.16 -0.92
C SER A 102 -5.06 19.00 -1.13
N LYS A 103 -5.15 17.95 -0.32
CA LYS A 103 -4.26 16.78 -0.41
C LYS A 103 -4.48 15.92 -1.65
N LEU A 104 -5.73 15.82 -2.11
CA LEU A 104 -6.09 15.03 -3.28
C LEU A 104 -6.01 15.91 -4.52
N PHE A 105 -7.06 16.66 -4.83
CA PHE A 105 -7.22 17.30 -6.13
C PHE A 105 -6.26 18.46 -6.37
N PHE A 106 -5.99 19.31 -5.37
CA PHE A 106 -5.06 20.42 -5.59
C PHE A 106 -3.64 19.91 -5.82
N SER A 107 -3.25 18.84 -5.12
CA SER A 107 -1.98 18.17 -5.36
C SER A 107 -1.95 17.49 -6.72
N TRP A 108 -2.99 16.76 -7.12
CA TRP A 108 -3.03 16.02 -8.39
C TRP A 108 -2.95 16.95 -9.61
N PHE A 109 -3.64 18.09 -9.56
CA PHE A 109 -3.71 19.03 -10.67
C PHE A 109 -2.81 20.25 -10.51
N ASN A 110 -1.91 20.24 -9.52
CA ASN A 110 -1.00 21.35 -9.20
C ASN A 110 -1.73 22.70 -9.10
N ILE A 111 -2.89 22.71 -8.44
CA ILE A 111 -3.71 23.92 -8.29
C ILE A 111 -3.00 24.93 -7.40
N ASN A 112 -2.88 26.16 -7.90
CA ASN A 112 -2.31 27.27 -7.13
C ASN A 112 -3.34 27.81 -6.12
N THR A 113 -3.25 27.35 -4.87
CA THR A 113 -4.17 27.78 -3.80
C THR A 113 -4.06 29.25 -3.47
N SER A 114 -2.86 29.84 -3.52
CA SER A 114 -2.69 31.27 -3.28
C SER A 114 -3.38 32.13 -4.34
N PHE A 115 -3.51 31.61 -5.56
CA PHE A 115 -4.32 32.25 -6.60
C PHE A 115 -5.81 32.17 -6.25
N LEU A 116 -6.33 30.99 -5.90
CA LEU A 116 -7.73 30.83 -5.47
C LEU A 116 -8.10 31.74 -4.29
N ASP A 117 -7.21 31.87 -3.30
CA ASP A 117 -7.39 32.73 -2.15
C ASP A 117 -7.62 34.22 -2.53
N GLN A 118 -6.90 34.72 -3.54
CA GLN A 118 -7.01 36.12 -4.00
C GLN A 118 -8.39 36.45 -4.56
N TYR A 119 -9.15 35.44 -4.99
CA TYR A 119 -10.50 35.58 -5.52
C TYR A 119 -11.57 35.11 -4.53
N GLY A 120 -11.20 34.95 -3.25
CA GLY A 120 -12.14 34.64 -2.19
C GLY A 120 -12.37 33.16 -1.94
N TYR A 121 -11.70 32.26 -2.65
CA TYR A 121 -11.82 30.81 -2.48
C TYR A 121 -10.80 30.26 -1.48
N SER A 122 -10.69 30.92 -0.33
CA SER A 122 -9.75 30.53 0.72
C SER A 122 -10.28 29.42 1.61
N GLN A 123 -9.44 28.93 2.53
CA GLN A 123 -9.86 27.94 3.52
C GLN A 123 -11.14 28.34 4.29
N SER A 124 -11.36 29.64 4.55
CA SER A 124 -12.60 30.13 5.16
C SER A 124 -13.83 29.91 4.28
N TYR A 125 -13.71 30.06 2.96
CA TYR A 125 -14.79 29.77 2.03
C TYR A 125 -15.27 28.32 2.17
N PHE A 126 -14.32 27.39 2.29
CA PHE A 126 -14.64 25.98 2.48
C PHE A 126 -15.32 25.72 3.82
N TYR A 127 -14.92 26.40 4.91
CA TYR A 127 -15.61 26.24 6.19
C TYR A 127 -17.06 26.72 6.15
N ASP A 128 -17.36 27.74 5.35
CA ASP A 128 -18.70 28.29 5.24
C ASP A 128 -19.62 27.48 4.30
N HIS A 129 -19.07 26.88 3.24
CA HIS A 129 -19.85 26.21 2.19
C HIS A 129 -19.76 24.68 2.21
N TYR A 130 -18.67 24.13 2.75
CA TYR A 130 -18.39 22.69 2.86
C TYR A 130 -17.93 22.34 4.29
N PRO A 131 -18.81 22.49 5.30
CA PRO A 131 -18.44 22.40 6.72
C PRO A 131 -18.18 20.97 7.20
N ASN A 132 -18.19 19.98 6.31
CA ASN A 132 -18.04 18.57 6.68
C ASN A 132 -16.63 18.28 7.20
N GLU A 133 -16.58 17.45 8.23
CA GLU A 133 -15.35 16.93 8.80
C GLU A 133 -15.30 15.42 8.65
N TYR A 134 -14.24 14.95 8.01
CA TYR A 134 -13.99 13.53 7.80
C TYR A 134 -13.09 13.02 8.93
N ASN A 135 -13.71 12.81 10.09
CA ASN A 135 -13.01 12.62 11.36
C ASN A 135 -12.41 11.21 11.57
N TRP A 136 -12.53 10.31 10.59
CA TRP A 136 -12.31 8.88 10.78
C TRP A 136 -11.59 8.25 9.57
N GLY A 137 -10.35 8.65 9.33
CA GLY A 137 -9.47 8.06 8.33
C GLY A 137 -8.28 7.32 8.97
N TRP A 138 -7.68 6.41 8.21
CA TRP A 138 -6.38 5.84 8.51
C TRP A 138 -5.29 6.57 7.76
N TYR A 139 -4.18 6.83 8.44
CA TYR A 139 -3.03 7.53 7.87
C TYR A 139 -1.76 6.67 7.99
N PRO A 140 -1.45 5.87 6.94
CA PRO A 140 -0.18 5.16 6.87
C PRO A 140 1.01 6.12 6.89
N GLN A 141 1.92 5.93 7.86
CA GLN A 141 3.22 6.57 7.84
C GLN A 141 4.16 5.75 6.97
N LEU A 142 4.45 6.26 5.77
CA LEU A 142 5.29 5.61 4.79
C LEU A 142 6.60 6.37 4.59
N THR A 143 7.67 5.62 4.34
CA THR A 143 8.92 6.13 3.75
C THR A 143 9.10 5.50 2.38
N PHE A 144 9.42 6.31 1.37
CA PHE A 144 9.48 5.88 -0.02
C PHE A 144 10.85 6.17 -0.64
N TRP A 145 11.35 5.19 -1.38
CA TRP A 145 12.47 5.32 -2.30
C TRP A 145 11.95 5.12 -3.72
N PRO A 146 12.19 6.06 -4.64
CA PRO A 146 11.73 5.96 -6.03
C PRO A 146 12.39 4.79 -6.75
N PHE A 147 11.85 4.44 -7.92
CA PHE A 147 12.47 3.45 -8.79
C PHE A 147 13.86 3.90 -9.22
N GLY A 148 14.86 3.02 -9.07
CA GLY A 148 16.21 3.21 -9.56
C GLY A 148 16.94 1.88 -9.71
N THR A 149 18.01 1.86 -10.50
CA THR A 149 18.86 0.66 -10.68
C THR A 149 19.94 0.52 -9.61
N GLU A 150 20.26 1.60 -8.91
CA GLU A 150 21.28 1.60 -7.85
C GLU A 150 20.77 0.97 -6.54
N PRO A 151 21.66 0.42 -5.69
CA PRO A 151 21.28 -0.06 -4.37
C PRO A 151 20.62 1.03 -3.53
N PHE A 152 19.59 0.67 -2.75
CA PHE A 152 18.95 1.63 -1.86
C PHE A 152 19.95 2.24 -0.87
N ASP A 153 20.02 3.56 -0.82
CA ASP A 153 20.74 4.27 0.23
C ASP A 153 19.99 4.08 1.56
N ASN A 154 20.41 3.07 2.31
CA ASN A 154 19.87 2.75 3.64
C ASN A 154 20.34 3.71 4.74
N TYR A 155 21.24 4.66 4.45
CA TYR A 155 21.73 5.66 5.40
C TYR A 155 21.01 7.00 5.27
N SER A 156 20.40 7.26 4.11
CA SER A 156 19.49 8.39 3.96
C SER A 156 18.22 8.16 4.78
N ASN A 157 17.99 9.00 5.79
CA ASN A 157 16.66 9.23 6.34
C ASN A 157 15.82 10.00 5.30
N TYR A 158 15.75 9.52 4.05
CA TYR A 158 15.03 10.21 2.99
C TYR A 158 13.52 10.07 3.24
N ILE A 159 13.06 10.92 4.14
CA ILE A 159 11.69 11.15 4.53
C ILE A 159 11.18 12.15 3.50
N HIS A 160 10.69 11.68 2.36
CA HIS A 160 9.48 12.28 1.83
C HIS A 160 8.36 11.65 2.63
N PRO A 161 7.83 12.31 3.68
CA PRO A 161 6.55 11.88 4.16
C PRO A 161 5.64 12.05 2.95
N SER A 162 5.09 10.96 2.39
CA SER A 162 3.96 11.14 1.49
C SER A 162 2.91 11.84 2.35
N SER A 163 2.76 13.14 2.21
CA SER A 163 1.89 13.99 3.04
C SER A 163 0.41 13.63 2.89
N SER A 164 0.12 12.62 2.07
CA SER A 164 -1.16 12.33 1.50
C SER A 164 -1.60 10.86 1.61
N SER A 165 -0.79 9.95 2.18
CA SER A 165 -1.25 8.57 2.41
C SER A 165 -2.32 8.55 3.50
N PHE A 166 -3.59 8.61 3.07
CA PHE A 166 -4.75 8.40 3.92
C PHE A 166 -5.76 7.52 3.18
N LEU A 167 -6.57 6.80 3.96
CA LEU A 167 -7.67 5.97 3.49
C LEU A 167 -8.89 6.32 4.35
N PHE A 168 -10.02 6.62 3.74
CA PHE A 168 -11.26 6.75 4.52
C PHE A 168 -11.68 5.39 5.08
N ARG A 169 -12.23 5.37 6.28
CA ARG A 169 -12.75 4.13 6.86
C ARG A 169 -14.02 3.68 6.15
N GLU A 170 -14.86 4.63 5.79
CA GLU A 170 -16.13 4.40 5.12
C GLU A 170 -16.01 4.75 3.62
N PRO A 171 -16.35 3.84 2.70
CA PRO A 171 -16.35 4.12 1.27
C PRO A 171 -17.19 5.34 0.86
N LEU A 172 -18.26 5.65 1.60
CA LEU A 172 -19.13 6.82 1.36
C LEU A 172 -18.40 8.17 1.47
N ASP A 173 -17.35 8.25 2.27
CA ASP A 173 -16.58 9.48 2.43
C ASP A 173 -15.85 9.87 1.13
N TYR A 174 -15.46 8.88 0.30
CA TYR A 174 -14.88 9.14 -1.02
C TYR A 174 -15.88 9.82 -1.95
N GLN A 175 -17.12 9.33 -1.97
CA GLN A 175 -18.20 9.93 -2.77
C GLN A 175 -18.48 11.35 -2.31
N SER A 176 -18.60 11.56 -1.00
CA SER A 176 -18.86 12.88 -0.41
C SER A 176 -17.78 13.89 -0.80
N VAL A 177 -16.49 13.54 -0.65
CA VAL A 177 -15.38 14.43 -1.02
C VAL A 177 -15.33 14.70 -2.52
N LEU A 178 -15.61 13.70 -3.37
CA LEU A 178 -15.67 13.89 -4.81
C LEU A 178 -16.79 14.86 -5.20
N TYR A 179 -17.97 14.72 -4.61
CA TYR A 179 -19.11 15.59 -4.91
C TYR A 179 -18.88 17.02 -4.44
N GLU A 180 -18.31 17.20 -3.24
CA GLU A 180 -17.93 18.53 -2.73
C GLU A 180 -16.86 19.19 -3.62
N TYR A 181 -15.87 18.40 -4.10
CA TYR A 181 -14.88 18.91 -5.04
C TYR A 181 -15.49 19.33 -6.37
N ASN A 182 -16.34 18.49 -6.97
CA ASN A 182 -16.95 18.79 -8.27
C ASN A 182 -17.90 19.99 -8.18
N ASP A 183 -18.64 20.13 -7.07
CA ASP A 183 -19.46 21.32 -6.80
C ASP A 183 -18.60 22.58 -6.70
N PHE A 184 -17.52 22.53 -5.91
CA PHE A 184 -16.58 23.65 -5.79
C PHE A 184 -15.94 24.01 -7.14
N ALA A 185 -15.47 23.01 -7.88
CA ALA A 185 -14.88 23.19 -9.19
C ALA A 185 -15.88 23.84 -10.17
N ALA A 186 -17.16 23.46 -10.11
CA ALA A 186 -18.21 24.09 -10.91
C ALA A 186 -18.44 25.56 -10.52
N VAL A 187 -18.39 25.90 -9.22
CA VAL A 187 -18.45 27.30 -8.75
C VAL A 187 -17.30 28.11 -9.35
N VAL A 188 -16.07 27.63 -9.21
CA VAL A 188 -14.87 28.33 -9.71
C VAL A 188 -14.88 28.45 -11.24
N ASN A 189 -15.27 27.39 -11.95
CA ASN A 189 -15.36 27.39 -13.41
C ASN A 189 -16.43 28.34 -13.97
N ASN A 190 -17.45 28.65 -13.18
CA ASN A 190 -18.52 29.57 -13.55
C ASN A 190 -18.25 31.02 -13.12
N ASP A 191 -17.16 31.27 -12.39
CA ASP A 191 -16.76 32.62 -12.00
C ASP A 191 -16.18 33.38 -13.20
N THR A 192 -16.78 34.54 -13.51
CA THR A 192 -16.39 35.35 -14.68
C THR A 192 -14.95 35.87 -14.61
N ALA A 193 -14.41 36.14 -13.42
CA ALA A 193 -13.02 36.55 -13.26
C ALA A 193 -12.09 35.35 -13.54
N MET A 194 -12.41 34.17 -13.01
CA MET A 194 -11.65 32.95 -13.30
C MET A 194 -11.61 32.61 -14.79
N GLN A 195 -12.77 32.67 -15.44
CA GLN A 195 -12.89 32.46 -16.89
C GLN A 195 -12.07 33.46 -17.69
N ALA A 196 -12.07 34.74 -17.31
CA ALA A 196 -11.27 35.77 -17.98
C ALA A 196 -9.76 35.51 -17.92
N MET A 197 -9.32 34.69 -16.97
CA MET A 197 -7.92 34.27 -16.81
C MET A 197 -7.62 32.89 -17.38
N ASN A 198 -8.58 32.27 -18.07
CA ASN A 198 -8.50 30.88 -18.54
C ASN A 198 -8.14 29.89 -17.40
N PHE A 199 -8.54 30.19 -16.17
CA PHE A 199 -8.42 29.28 -15.06
C PHE A 199 -9.61 28.33 -15.05
N SER A 200 -9.35 27.03 -15.01
CA SER A 200 -10.39 26.01 -14.90
C SER A 200 -9.92 24.86 -14.02
N MET A 201 -10.83 24.36 -13.20
CA MET A 201 -10.68 23.16 -12.42
C MET A 201 -11.31 21.97 -13.14
N PRO A 202 -10.66 20.80 -13.17
CA PRO A 202 -11.27 19.62 -13.78
C PRO A 202 -12.49 19.15 -12.99
N ILE A 203 -13.51 18.68 -13.69
CA ILE A 203 -14.62 17.93 -13.11
C ILE A 203 -14.33 16.44 -13.32
N LEU A 204 -14.46 15.65 -12.26
CA LEU A 204 -14.05 14.24 -12.29
C LEU A 204 -15.25 13.30 -12.23
N SER A 205 -15.20 12.25 -13.05
CA SER A 205 -16.04 11.07 -12.88
C SER A 205 -15.54 10.21 -11.69
N GLY A 206 -16.34 9.25 -11.24
CA GLY A 206 -15.89 8.27 -10.25
C GLY A 206 -14.70 7.46 -10.74
N ASP A 207 -14.69 7.06 -12.02
CA ASP A 207 -13.58 6.35 -12.66
C ASP A 207 -12.28 7.17 -12.61
N ASP A 208 -12.34 8.47 -12.96
CA ASP A 208 -11.16 9.33 -12.97
C ASP A 208 -10.66 9.63 -11.56
N PHE A 209 -11.58 9.87 -10.62
CA PHE A 209 -11.23 10.05 -9.22
C PHE A 209 -10.50 8.81 -8.67
N LEU A 210 -11.09 7.63 -8.88
CA LEU A 210 -10.52 6.39 -8.37
C LEU A 210 -9.19 6.06 -9.05
N TRP A 211 -9.05 6.34 -10.35
CA TRP A 211 -7.79 6.19 -11.08
C TRP A 211 -6.65 7.00 -10.45
N HIS A 212 -6.86 8.29 -10.21
CA HIS A 212 -5.87 9.13 -9.54
C HIS A 212 -5.59 8.61 -8.13
N PHE A 213 -6.62 8.26 -7.37
CA PHE A 213 -6.47 7.76 -6.01
C PHE A 213 -5.65 6.47 -5.92
N ILE A 214 -5.89 5.49 -6.80
CA ILE A 214 -5.19 4.20 -6.81
C ILE A 214 -3.73 4.35 -7.25
N LEU A 215 -3.44 5.17 -8.26
CA LEU A 215 -2.06 5.45 -8.67
C LEU A 215 -1.24 6.06 -7.53
N ASP A 216 -1.86 6.96 -6.78
CA ASP A 216 -1.23 7.66 -5.67
C ASP A 216 -0.98 6.78 -4.43
N ARG A 217 -1.69 5.65 -4.31
CA ARG A 217 -1.74 4.86 -3.06
C ARG A 217 -1.49 3.37 -3.30
N TYR A 218 -0.36 2.90 -2.80
CA TYR A 218 0.01 1.47 -2.82
C TYR A 218 -0.59 0.62 -1.69
N THR A 219 -1.57 1.13 -0.96
CA THR A 219 -2.16 0.43 0.21
C THR A 219 -3.68 0.40 0.15
N MET A 220 -4.28 -0.65 0.70
CA MET A 220 -5.72 -0.90 0.64
C MET A 220 -6.27 -1.48 1.94
N VAL A 221 -7.58 -1.28 2.13
CA VAL A 221 -8.36 -1.67 3.32
C VAL A 221 -8.86 -3.11 3.19
N SER A 222 -8.98 -3.82 4.31
CA SER A 222 -9.50 -5.19 4.38
C SER A 222 -10.91 -5.26 5.00
N PRO A 223 -11.82 -6.11 4.50
CA PRO A 223 -11.66 -7.04 3.36
C PRO A 223 -11.64 -6.32 2.00
N ILE A 224 -10.56 -6.51 1.23
CA ILE A 224 -10.25 -5.73 0.01
C ILE A 224 -11.37 -5.81 -1.02
N ASN A 225 -11.85 -7.03 -1.30
CA ASN A 225 -12.94 -7.23 -2.25
C ASN A 225 -14.19 -6.44 -1.87
N ASN A 226 -14.61 -6.51 -0.61
CA ASN A 226 -15.85 -5.88 -0.15
C ASN A 226 -15.72 -4.36 -0.18
N TYR A 227 -14.61 -3.84 0.36
CA TYR A 227 -14.33 -2.42 0.42
C TYR A 227 -14.28 -1.79 -0.98
N LEU A 228 -13.54 -2.42 -1.90
CA LEU A 228 -13.42 -1.92 -3.27
C LEU A 228 -14.73 -2.03 -4.05
N ASN A 229 -15.51 -3.11 -3.88
CA ASN A 229 -16.82 -3.24 -4.53
C ASN A 229 -17.78 -2.15 -4.05
N GLU A 230 -17.83 -1.88 -2.74
CA GLU A 230 -18.65 -0.80 -2.20
C GLU A 230 -18.20 0.56 -2.75
N LEU A 231 -16.89 0.79 -2.79
CA LEU A 231 -16.30 2.03 -3.31
C LEU A 231 -16.66 2.26 -4.78
N ILE A 232 -16.48 1.28 -5.67
CA ILE A 232 -16.79 1.47 -7.10
C ILE A 232 -18.29 1.66 -7.34
N ASN A 233 -19.15 1.04 -6.53
CA ASN A 233 -20.59 1.19 -6.64
C ASN A 233 -21.04 2.58 -6.20
N LEU A 234 -20.49 3.10 -5.09
CA LEU A 234 -20.81 4.45 -4.60
C LEU A 234 -20.28 5.54 -5.51
N LEU A 235 -19.10 5.33 -6.09
CA LEU A 235 -18.53 6.26 -7.07
C LEU A 235 -19.16 6.13 -8.46
N GLU A 236 -20.09 5.18 -8.65
CA GLU A 236 -20.75 4.91 -9.94
C GLU A 236 -19.73 4.67 -11.07
N CYS A 237 -18.63 3.96 -10.78
CA CYS A 237 -17.59 3.68 -11.77
C CYS A 237 -18.12 2.73 -12.87
N GLU A 238 -17.89 3.07 -14.13
CA GLU A 238 -18.33 2.28 -15.28
C GLU A 238 -17.21 1.39 -15.85
N ASN A 239 -15.97 1.83 -15.75
CA ASN A 239 -14.80 1.21 -16.39
C ASN A 239 -13.87 0.54 -15.38
N VAL A 240 -14.37 0.24 -14.18
CA VAL A 240 -13.65 -0.44 -13.11
C VAL A 240 -14.38 -1.70 -12.70
N SER A 241 -13.62 -2.79 -12.49
CA SER A 241 -14.16 -4.02 -11.92
C SER A 241 -13.24 -4.60 -10.86
N ILE A 242 -13.84 -5.29 -9.88
CA ILE A 242 -13.10 -5.96 -8.81
C ILE A 242 -13.15 -7.47 -9.00
N ARG A 243 -12.01 -8.13 -8.85
CA ARG A 243 -11.89 -9.58 -8.80
C ARG A 243 -11.03 -9.97 -7.62
N GLU A 244 -11.66 -10.45 -6.55
CA GLU A 244 -10.98 -10.81 -5.30
C GLU A 244 -10.21 -9.60 -4.70
N ASN A 245 -8.88 -9.67 -4.67
CA ASN A 245 -7.98 -8.64 -4.17
C ASN A 245 -7.42 -7.73 -5.28
N LYS A 246 -8.00 -7.79 -6.48
CA LYS A 246 -7.56 -7.06 -7.66
C LYS A 246 -8.61 -6.05 -8.11
N ILE A 247 -8.16 -4.83 -8.37
CA ILE A 247 -8.92 -3.80 -9.10
C ILE A 247 -8.42 -3.74 -10.54
N ILE A 248 -9.35 -3.70 -11.49
CA ILE A 248 -9.08 -3.75 -12.93
C ILE A 248 -9.74 -2.54 -13.56
N PHE A 249 -8.92 -1.67 -14.15
CA PHE A 249 -9.36 -0.52 -14.93
C PHE A 249 -9.34 -0.86 -16.41
N MET A 250 -10.38 -0.46 -17.13
CA MET A 250 -10.35 -0.28 -18.57
C MET A 250 -10.13 1.22 -18.84
N ARG A 251 -9.11 1.57 -19.60
CA ARG A 251 -8.78 2.96 -19.94
C ARG A 251 -8.56 3.08 -21.44
N PHE A 252 -8.61 4.32 -21.92
CA PHE A 252 -8.40 4.65 -23.32
C PHE A 252 -7.25 5.62 -23.42
N GLY A 253 -6.22 5.23 -24.17
CA GLY A 253 -5.12 6.07 -24.62
C GLY A 253 -5.22 6.27 -26.13
N GLU A 254 -4.12 6.00 -26.84
CA GLU A 254 -4.17 5.78 -28.29
C GLU A 254 -5.08 4.60 -28.66
N GLN A 255 -5.11 3.57 -27.80
CA GLN A 255 -6.00 2.41 -27.89
C GLN A 255 -6.55 2.04 -26.51
N PRO A 256 -7.60 1.18 -26.43
CA PRO A 256 -8.06 0.65 -25.15
C PRO A 256 -7.00 -0.23 -24.49
N TYR A 257 -6.80 -0.07 -23.18
CA TYR A 257 -5.86 -0.84 -22.39
C TYR A 257 -6.43 -1.18 -21.02
N ILE A 258 -5.90 -2.26 -20.44
CA ILE A 258 -6.30 -2.79 -19.14
C ILE A 258 -5.17 -2.56 -18.16
N MET A 259 -5.51 -2.02 -16.99
CA MET A 259 -4.57 -1.89 -15.89
C MET A 259 -5.10 -2.61 -14.65
N GLU A 260 -4.30 -3.53 -14.12
CA GLU A 260 -4.63 -4.35 -12.97
C GLU A 260 -3.72 -4.00 -11.80
N PHE A 261 -4.31 -3.70 -10.64
CA PHE A 261 -3.59 -3.59 -9.38
C PHE A 261 -4.07 -4.70 -8.46
N THR A 262 -3.16 -5.57 -8.03
CA THR A 262 -3.45 -6.64 -7.08
C THR A 262 -2.84 -6.30 -5.74
N TYR A 263 -3.59 -6.46 -4.66
CA TYR A 263 -3.13 -6.23 -3.29
C TYR A 263 -2.96 -7.55 -2.53
N ASN A 264 -1.92 -7.69 -1.72
CA ASN A 264 -1.77 -8.88 -0.88
C ASN A 264 -2.73 -8.86 0.33
N SER A 265 -2.72 -9.93 1.14
CA SER A 265 -3.58 -10.05 2.33
C SER A 265 -3.34 -8.99 3.41
N ARG A 266 -2.23 -8.26 3.35
CA ARG A 266 -1.90 -7.13 4.23
C ARG A 266 -2.31 -5.78 3.63
N GLY A 267 -3.02 -5.79 2.51
CA GLY A 267 -3.44 -4.57 1.83
C GLY A 267 -2.29 -3.81 1.17
N SER A 268 -1.07 -4.34 1.10
CA SER A 268 -0.01 -3.70 0.30
C SER A 268 -0.13 -4.13 -1.15
N LEU A 269 0.21 -3.22 -2.07
CA LEU A 269 0.29 -3.53 -3.49
C LEU A 269 1.24 -4.72 -3.71
N ASP A 270 0.77 -5.70 -4.47
CA ASP A 270 1.51 -6.91 -4.79
C ASP A 270 2.06 -6.88 -6.21
N ASN A 271 1.20 -6.54 -7.18
CA ASN A 271 1.57 -6.43 -8.57
C ASN A 271 0.76 -5.35 -9.29
N VAL A 272 1.38 -4.78 -10.31
CA VAL A 272 0.74 -3.90 -11.29
C VAL A 272 0.98 -4.50 -12.65
N ILE A 273 -0.08 -4.63 -13.44
CA ILE A 273 0.00 -5.21 -14.79
C ILE A 273 -0.74 -4.29 -15.75
N VAL A 274 -0.09 -3.92 -16.85
CA VAL A 274 -0.69 -3.18 -17.95
C VAL A 274 -0.72 -4.07 -19.19
N LYS A 275 -1.87 -4.12 -19.86
CA LYS A 275 -2.11 -4.94 -21.05
C LYS A 275 -2.83 -4.14 -22.11
N ASN A 276 -2.63 -4.47 -23.38
CA ASN A 276 -3.51 -4.00 -24.43
C ASN A 276 -4.87 -4.73 -24.41
N ASN A 277 -5.77 -4.35 -25.31
CA ASN A 277 -7.10 -4.95 -25.45
C ASN A 277 -7.07 -6.45 -25.81
N ASP A 278 -5.98 -6.94 -26.43
CA ASP A 278 -5.76 -8.35 -26.74
C ASP A 278 -5.14 -9.14 -25.57
N TYR A 279 -5.09 -8.54 -24.37
CA TYR A 279 -4.46 -9.09 -23.17
C TYR A 279 -2.95 -9.35 -23.29
N SER A 280 -2.28 -8.78 -24.29
CA SER A 280 -0.83 -8.82 -24.41
C SER A 280 -0.21 -7.90 -23.38
N LEU A 281 0.83 -8.39 -22.70
CA LEU A 281 1.51 -7.67 -21.63
C LEU A 281 2.31 -6.48 -22.19
N ILE A 282 2.14 -5.30 -21.61
CA ILE A 282 2.89 -4.08 -21.93
C ILE A 282 3.87 -3.76 -20.80
N TYR A 283 3.41 -3.85 -19.55
CA TYR A 283 4.20 -3.43 -18.39
C TYR A 283 3.86 -4.25 -17.15
N LYS A 284 4.86 -4.54 -16.32
CA LYS A 284 4.66 -5.30 -15.08
C LYS A 284 5.60 -4.88 -13.96
N ILE A 285 4.99 -4.53 -12.83
CA ILE A 285 5.66 -4.40 -11.54
C ILE A 285 5.28 -5.61 -10.68
N THR A 286 6.25 -6.22 -10.02
CA THR A 286 6.01 -7.19 -8.96
C THR A 286 6.59 -6.68 -7.66
N SER A 287 6.09 -7.20 -6.55
CA SER A 287 6.60 -6.86 -5.24
C SER A 287 7.21 -8.07 -4.54
N SER A 288 8.08 -7.80 -3.57
CA SER A 288 8.65 -8.79 -2.66
C SER A 288 8.79 -8.22 -1.25
N ASN A 289 8.60 -9.09 -0.25
CA ASN A 289 8.65 -8.70 1.16
C ASN A 289 9.89 -9.29 1.85
N LEU A 290 10.71 -8.42 2.45
CA LEU A 290 11.96 -8.83 3.11
C LEU A 290 11.75 -9.72 4.35
N LYS A 291 10.58 -9.69 5.01
CA LYS A 291 10.33 -10.55 6.19
C LYS A 291 10.47 -12.02 5.85
N PHE A 292 10.01 -12.45 4.67
CA PHE A 292 10.13 -13.85 4.25
C PHE A 292 11.59 -14.28 4.09
N VAL A 293 12.45 -13.41 3.56
CA VAL A 293 13.90 -13.69 3.42
C VAL A 293 14.53 -13.94 4.79
N VAL A 294 14.21 -13.11 5.79
CA VAL A 294 14.70 -13.29 7.17
C VAL A 294 14.24 -14.63 7.77
N TYR A 295 12.97 -15.00 7.60
CA TYR A 295 12.47 -16.29 8.10
C TYR A 295 13.12 -17.49 7.40
N ILE A 296 13.42 -17.39 6.11
CA ILE A 296 14.17 -18.43 5.38
C ILE A 296 15.58 -18.57 5.95
N ILE A 297 16.29 -17.44 6.16
CA ILE A 297 17.64 -17.46 6.76
C ILE A 297 17.60 -18.11 8.15
N ILE A 298 16.64 -17.74 9.00
CA ILE A 298 16.46 -18.33 10.32
C ILE A 298 16.18 -19.83 10.22
N GLY A 299 15.29 -20.25 9.32
CA GLY A 299 14.94 -21.65 9.10
C GLY A 299 16.14 -22.51 8.68
N ILE A 300 16.92 -22.03 7.70
CA ILE A 300 18.17 -22.68 7.26
C ILE A 300 19.18 -22.76 8.42
N SER A 301 19.37 -21.66 9.15
CA SER A 301 20.30 -21.59 10.28
C SER A 301 19.93 -22.59 11.38
N LEU A 302 18.64 -22.65 11.75
CA LEU A 302 18.13 -23.60 12.75
C LEU A 302 18.27 -25.04 12.27
N GLY A 303 17.96 -25.32 11.00
CA GLY A 303 18.12 -26.65 10.40
C GLY A 303 19.56 -27.15 10.49
N ALA A 304 20.54 -26.28 10.18
CA ALA A 304 21.96 -26.60 10.31
C ALA A 304 22.38 -26.89 11.76
N ILE A 305 21.89 -26.10 12.73
CA ILE A 305 22.14 -26.33 14.16
C ILE A 305 21.57 -27.67 14.61
N PHE A 306 20.33 -28.00 14.25
CA PHE A 306 19.72 -29.28 14.60
C PHE A 306 20.45 -30.47 13.97
N ALA A 307 20.91 -30.34 12.72
CA ALA A 307 21.71 -31.36 12.05
C ALA A 307 23.04 -31.60 12.78
N LEU A 308 23.74 -30.54 13.20
CA LEU A 308 24.98 -30.64 13.97
C LEU A 308 24.77 -31.29 15.35
N ILE A 309 23.70 -30.91 16.06
CA ILE A 309 23.33 -31.53 17.34
C ILE A 309 23.04 -33.02 17.14
N GLY A 310 22.21 -33.36 16.15
CA GLY A 310 21.88 -34.75 15.82
C GLY A 310 23.11 -35.57 15.48
N PHE A 311 24.00 -35.03 14.64
CA PHE A 311 25.28 -35.66 14.30
C PHE A 311 26.18 -35.86 15.53
N SER A 312 26.28 -34.87 16.42
CA SER A 312 27.04 -34.97 17.67
C SER A 312 26.50 -36.07 18.59
N PHE A 313 25.17 -36.14 18.76
CA PHE A 313 24.53 -37.21 19.53
C PHE A 313 24.74 -38.59 18.89
N TYR A 314 24.62 -38.70 17.56
CA TYR A 314 24.88 -39.93 16.83
C TYR A 314 26.34 -40.39 17.02
N ARG A 315 27.32 -39.49 16.83
CA ARG A 315 28.74 -39.76 17.02
C ARG A 315 29.03 -40.20 18.46
N LYS A 316 28.50 -39.51 19.46
CA LYS A 316 28.68 -39.86 20.88
C LYS A 316 28.07 -41.23 21.21
N ARG A 317 26.89 -41.54 20.67
CA ARG A 317 26.22 -42.84 20.86
C ARG A 317 27.02 -43.98 20.20
N ARG A 318 27.53 -43.76 18.99
CA ARG A 318 28.40 -44.71 18.28
C ARG A 318 29.71 -44.96 19.03
N LEU A 319 30.36 -43.90 19.53
CA LEU A 319 31.60 -44.01 20.31
C LEU A 319 31.39 -44.81 21.60
N ASN A 320 30.31 -44.54 22.34
CA ASN A 320 29.95 -45.29 23.54
C ASN A 320 29.60 -46.75 23.25
N SER A 321 28.99 -47.04 22.09
CA SER A 321 28.72 -48.41 21.65
C SER A 321 30.01 -49.18 21.37
N LEU A 322 30.97 -48.56 20.68
CA LEU A 322 32.27 -49.16 20.38
C LEU A 322 33.13 -49.37 21.64
N LEU A 323 33.11 -48.43 22.58
CA LEU A 323 33.80 -48.60 23.87
C LEU A 323 33.19 -49.74 24.69
N LYS A 324 31.86 -49.93 24.64
CA LYS A 324 31.20 -51.06 25.31
C LYS A 324 31.48 -52.41 24.65
N SER A 325 31.71 -52.47 23.34
CA SER A 325 32.03 -53.73 22.65
C SER A 325 33.48 -54.19 22.89
N ASN A 326 34.41 -53.27 23.15
CA ASN A 326 35.83 -53.60 23.43
C ASN A 326 36.11 -53.96 24.91
N LEU A 327 35.10 -53.85 25.78
CA LEU A 327 35.17 -54.22 27.21
C LEU A 327 34.52 -55.58 27.51
N ARG A 328 34.08 -56.30 26.47
CA ARG A 328 33.77 -57.73 26.49
C ARG A 328 34.86 -58.46 25.74
#